data_AF-A0A914HVB1-F1
#
_entry.id   AF-A0A914HVB1-F1
#
_cell.length_a   1.000
_cell.length_b   1.000
_cell.length_c   1.000
_cell.angle_alpha   90.00
_cell.angle_beta   90.00
_cell.angle_gamma   90.00
#
_symmetry.space_group_name_H-M   'P 1'
#
loop_
_entity.id
_entity.type
_entity.pdbx_description
1 polymer ?
#
loop_
_entity_poly.entity_id
_entity_poly.type
_entity_poly.pdbx_seq_one_letter_code
_entity_poly.pdbx_strand_id
1 'polypeptide(L)'
;MNSKEAERDAIDKPKGPKVTEKVYFDIKIGDEDVGRIEIGLFGKTVPKTVENFVELAKKPKGEGYVGSDGTGGKSIWGEKFPDENFKLKHYGAGWLSMANSGKDTNGSQFFITCKKTPWLDGRHVVFGKILYGMSIIRRIESTNTLAGDRPEKDVTIVAAGQIRVDAPFSVDKEDSRDEL
;
A
#
# COMPACT_ATOMS: atom_id res chain seq x y z
N MET A 1 -31.31 10.37 -17.33
CA MET A 1 -30.47 9.22 -17.69
C MET A 1 -31.32 7.97 -17.58
N ASN A 2 -31.34 7.14 -18.62
CA ASN A 2 -32.16 5.93 -18.65
C ASN A 2 -31.39 4.75 -18.02
N SER A 3 -32.09 3.83 -17.38
CA SER A 3 -31.50 2.69 -16.66
C SER A 3 -30.62 1.79 -17.54
N LYS A 4 -30.94 1.69 -18.83
CA LYS A 4 -30.14 0.96 -19.83
C LYS A 4 -28.80 1.63 -20.18
N GLU A 5 -28.72 2.95 -20.05
CA GLU A 5 -27.47 3.72 -20.26
C GLU A 5 -26.53 3.54 -19.07
N ALA A 6 -27.09 3.57 -17.85
CA ALA A 6 -26.35 3.28 -16.62
C ALA A 6 -25.82 1.83 -16.55
N GLU A 7 -26.58 0.84 -17.04
CA GLU A 7 -26.09 -0.55 -17.16
C GLU A 7 -24.98 -0.71 -18.21
N ARG A 8 -25.08 0.01 -19.33
CA ARG A 8 -24.08 -0.04 -20.41
C ARG A 8 -22.76 0.62 -20.01
N ASP A 9 -22.82 1.71 -19.26
CA ASP A 9 -21.65 2.40 -18.69
C ASP A 9 -20.95 1.58 -17.58
N ALA A 10 -21.70 0.73 -16.86
CA ALA A 10 -21.14 -0.18 -15.85
C ALA A 10 -20.38 -1.38 -16.47
N ILE A 11 -20.69 -1.75 -17.71
CA ILE A 11 -20.10 -2.89 -18.42
C ILE A 11 -18.74 -2.56 -19.06
N ASP A 12 -18.47 -1.27 -19.35
CA ASP A 12 -17.29 -0.84 -20.13
C ASP A 12 -16.17 -0.17 -19.29
N LYS A 13 -16.34 -0.04 -17.97
CA LYS A 13 -15.23 0.39 -17.11
C LYS A 13 -14.14 -0.69 -17.10
N PRO A 14 -12.89 -0.39 -17.52
CA PRO A 14 -11.82 -1.37 -17.47
C PRO A 14 -11.60 -1.80 -16.02
N LYS A 15 -11.94 -3.06 -15.73
CA LYS A 15 -11.80 -3.65 -14.39
C LYS A 15 -10.36 -3.42 -13.89
N GLY A 16 -10.22 -2.77 -12.73
CA GLY A 16 -8.92 -2.55 -12.14
C GLY A 16 -8.29 -3.84 -11.59
N PRO A 17 -7.11 -3.75 -10.96
CA PRO A 17 -6.37 -4.91 -10.50
C PRO A 17 -7.18 -5.73 -9.50
N LYS A 18 -6.90 -7.03 -9.45
CA LYS A 18 -7.56 -7.95 -8.51
C LYS A 18 -6.78 -8.00 -7.21
N VAL A 19 -7.44 -7.69 -6.10
CA VAL A 19 -6.98 -8.00 -4.76
C VAL A 19 -7.02 -9.52 -4.59
N THR A 20 -5.89 -10.11 -4.22
CA THR A 20 -5.78 -11.56 -3.96
C THR A 20 -5.35 -11.84 -2.53
N GLU A 21 -4.65 -10.90 -1.91
CA GLU A 21 -4.20 -10.98 -0.53
C GLU A 21 -4.58 -9.68 0.19
N LYS A 22 -4.75 -9.74 1.51
CA LYS A 22 -4.96 -8.57 2.35
C LYS A 22 -3.96 -8.58 3.51
N VAL A 23 -3.51 -7.38 3.90
CA VAL A 23 -2.70 -7.15 5.10
C VAL A 23 -3.37 -6.06 5.93
N TYR A 24 -3.29 -6.16 7.26
CA TYR A 24 -3.65 -5.06 8.15
C TYR A 24 -2.44 -4.50 8.87
N PHE A 25 -2.50 -3.21 9.22
CA PHE A 25 -1.63 -2.58 10.20
C PHE A 25 -2.46 -1.86 11.26
N ASP A 26 -2.18 -2.12 12.53
CA ASP A 26 -2.66 -1.32 13.65
C ASP A 26 -1.64 -0.20 13.91
N ILE A 27 -2.11 1.05 13.90
CA ILE A 27 -1.27 2.24 13.90
C ILE A 27 -1.39 3.00 15.22
N LYS A 28 -0.26 3.50 15.73
CA LYS A 28 -0.18 4.55 16.74
C LYS A 28 0.44 5.83 16.22
N ILE A 29 0.05 6.97 16.77
CA ILE A 29 0.71 8.27 16.60
C ILE A 29 1.11 8.80 17.99
N GLY A 30 2.41 8.75 18.30
CA GLY A 30 2.87 8.85 19.69
C GLY A 30 2.27 7.73 20.53
N ASP A 31 1.64 8.07 21.66
CA ASP A 31 1.00 7.09 22.55
C ASP A 31 -0.43 6.71 22.13
N GLU A 32 -1.02 7.45 21.20
CA GLU A 32 -2.42 7.29 20.80
C GLU A 32 -2.61 6.16 19.80
N ASP A 33 -3.45 5.19 20.13
CA ASP A 33 -3.97 4.18 19.20
C ASP A 33 -4.97 4.83 18.23
N VAL A 34 -4.58 4.95 16.95
CA VAL A 34 -5.40 5.65 15.93
C VAL A 34 -6.23 4.69 15.08
N GLY A 35 -6.01 3.39 15.20
CA GLY A 35 -6.84 2.34 14.60
C GLY A 35 -6.12 1.49 13.57
N ARG A 36 -6.92 0.77 12.77
CA ARG A 36 -6.46 -0.21 11.79
C ARG A 36 -6.62 0.30 10.38
N ILE A 37 -5.59 0.08 9.54
CA ILE A 37 -5.73 0.16 8.08
C ILE A 37 -5.75 -1.26 7.49
N GLU A 38 -6.53 -1.46 6.44
CA GLU A 38 -6.50 -2.69 5.64
C GLU A 38 -6.07 -2.39 4.21
N ILE A 39 -5.20 -3.24 3.69
CA ILE A 39 -4.55 -3.05 2.40
C ILE A 39 -4.82 -4.26 1.53
N GLY A 40 -5.39 -4.03 0.35
CA GLY A 40 -5.55 -5.04 -0.69
C GLY A 40 -4.30 -5.11 -1.55
N LEU A 41 -3.83 -6.33 -1.84
CA LEU A 41 -2.59 -6.60 -2.55
C LEU A 41 -2.83 -7.35 -3.86
N PHE A 42 -2.08 -6.98 -4.90
CA PHE A 42 -2.34 -7.41 -6.28
C PHE A 42 -1.49 -8.62 -6.72
N GLY A 43 -1.64 -9.76 -6.04
CA GLY A 43 -0.78 -10.93 -6.21
C GLY A 43 -0.86 -11.61 -7.58
N LYS A 44 -1.91 -11.35 -8.38
CA LYS A 44 -1.94 -11.76 -9.80
C LYS A 44 -1.11 -10.86 -10.72
N THR A 45 -0.84 -9.63 -10.31
CA THR A 45 -0.14 -8.63 -11.11
C THR A 45 1.34 -8.57 -10.74
N VAL A 46 1.65 -8.65 -9.45
CA VAL A 46 3.00 -8.57 -8.88
C VAL A 46 3.16 -9.61 -7.75
N PRO A 47 3.09 -10.92 -8.06
CA PRO A 47 3.13 -12.00 -7.07
C PRO A 47 4.32 -11.93 -6.12
N LYS A 48 5.53 -11.66 -6.62
CA LYS A 48 6.73 -11.61 -5.76
C LYS A 48 6.68 -10.42 -4.81
N THR A 49 6.35 -9.24 -5.32
CA THR A 49 6.26 -8.03 -4.49
C THR A 49 5.22 -8.21 -3.37
N VAL A 50 4.10 -8.87 -3.69
CA VAL A 50 3.05 -9.19 -2.71
C VAL A 50 3.51 -10.25 -1.71
N GLU A 51 4.14 -11.33 -2.16
CA GLU A 51 4.70 -12.37 -1.27
C GLU A 51 5.67 -11.76 -0.25
N ASN A 52 6.61 -10.92 -0.71
CA ASN A 52 7.53 -10.21 0.17
C ASN A 52 6.76 -9.40 1.23
N PHE A 53 5.81 -8.57 0.82
CA PHE A 53 5.08 -7.72 1.76
C PHE A 53 4.23 -8.52 2.76
N VAL A 54 3.55 -9.58 2.33
CA VAL A 54 2.74 -10.45 3.20
C VAL A 54 3.61 -11.19 4.21
N GLU A 55 4.72 -11.77 3.78
CA GLU A 55 5.61 -12.52 4.67
C GLU A 55 6.29 -11.60 5.70
N LEU A 56 6.63 -10.36 5.33
CA LEU A 56 7.10 -9.37 6.31
C LEU A 56 6.00 -8.99 7.31
N ALA A 57 4.75 -8.81 6.87
CA ALA A 57 3.63 -8.50 7.75
C ALA A 57 3.30 -9.61 8.76
N LYS A 58 3.61 -10.88 8.43
CA LYS A 58 3.37 -12.05 9.28
C LYS A 58 4.47 -12.31 10.32
N LYS A 59 5.63 -11.67 10.18
CA LYS A 59 6.73 -11.80 11.16
C LYS A 59 6.28 -11.28 12.53
N PRO A 60 6.93 -11.74 13.62
CA PRO A 60 6.65 -11.22 14.95
C PRO A 60 6.73 -9.69 15.00
N LYS A 61 5.99 -9.11 15.94
CA LYS A 61 5.93 -7.65 16.12
C LYS A 61 7.35 -7.07 16.21
N GLY A 62 7.62 -6.08 15.36
CA GLY A 62 8.90 -5.39 15.34
C GLY A 62 9.99 -6.12 14.56
N GLU A 63 9.72 -7.24 13.88
CA GLU A 63 10.70 -7.95 13.04
C GLU A 63 10.46 -7.78 11.54
N GLY A 64 9.20 -7.58 11.13
CA GLY A 64 8.79 -7.53 9.72
C GLY A 64 9.42 -6.41 8.89
N TYR A 65 9.42 -5.19 9.43
CA TYR A 65 9.84 -3.99 8.70
C TYR A 65 11.01 -3.28 9.38
N VAL A 66 11.90 -4.05 10.02
CA VAL A 66 13.09 -3.51 10.67
C VAL A 66 13.98 -2.80 9.66
N GLY A 67 14.43 -1.59 10.02
CA GLY A 67 15.30 -0.76 9.17
C GLY A 67 14.57 -0.06 8.03
N SER A 68 13.23 -0.15 7.97
CA SER A 68 12.40 0.63 7.02
C SER A 68 12.21 2.09 7.45
N ASP A 69 13.25 2.73 8.00
CA ASP A 69 13.28 4.12 8.48
C ASP A 69 13.98 5.09 7.51
N GLY A 70 14.22 4.63 6.28
CA GLY A 70 14.95 5.37 5.25
C GLY A 70 16.43 5.00 5.13
N THR A 71 17.00 4.25 6.09
CA THR A 71 18.43 3.89 6.08
C THR A 71 18.73 2.47 5.61
N GLY A 72 17.72 1.59 5.55
CA GLY A 72 17.93 0.20 5.16
C GLY A 72 16.65 -0.57 4.84
N GLY A 73 16.45 -1.71 5.52
CA GLY A 73 15.38 -2.65 5.26
C GLY A 73 15.80 -3.74 4.28
N LYS A 74 15.24 -4.94 4.44
CA LYS A 74 15.57 -6.13 3.64
C LYS A 74 14.30 -6.84 3.21
N SER A 75 14.32 -7.37 2.00
CA SER A 75 13.29 -8.30 1.53
C SER A 75 13.45 -9.67 2.19
N ILE A 76 12.47 -10.54 1.98
CA ILE A 76 12.57 -11.95 2.41
C ILE A 76 13.66 -12.74 1.69
N TRP A 77 14.23 -12.21 0.59
CA TRP A 77 15.30 -12.85 -0.19
C TRP A 77 16.69 -12.23 0.01
N GLY A 78 16.83 -11.30 0.96
CA GLY A 78 18.06 -10.54 1.19
C GLY A 78 17.85 -9.04 1.03
N GLU A 79 18.93 -8.30 0.79
CA GLU A 79 18.89 -6.83 0.86
C GLU A 79 17.96 -6.20 -0.18
N LYS A 80 18.03 -6.67 -1.43
CA LYS A 80 17.29 -6.08 -2.55
C LYS A 80 16.72 -7.15 -3.48
N PHE A 81 15.60 -6.83 -4.14
CA PHE A 81 15.05 -7.60 -5.26
C PHE A 81 14.65 -6.69 -6.44
N PRO A 82 14.64 -7.25 -7.69
CA PRO A 82 14.36 -6.48 -8.89
C PRO A 82 12.95 -5.89 -8.98
N ASP A 83 12.76 -4.90 -9.84
CA ASP A 83 11.43 -4.37 -10.18
C ASP A 83 10.62 -5.43 -10.93
N GLU A 84 9.51 -5.89 -10.35
CA GLU A 84 8.78 -7.03 -10.92
C GLU A 84 8.05 -6.68 -12.22
N ASN A 85 7.35 -5.54 -12.26
CA ASN A 85 6.83 -4.89 -13.46
C ASN A 85 6.21 -3.52 -13.12
N PHE A 86 5.88 -2.74 -14.15
CA PHE A 86 5.22 -1.43 -14.02
C PHE A 86 3.84 -1.41 -14.70
N LYS A 87 3.08 -2.51 -14.62
CA LYS A 87 1.73 -2.60 -15.24
C LYS A 87 0.72 -1.67 -14.55
N LEU A 88 0.92 -1.44 -13.25
CA LEU A 88 0.10 -0.54 -12.43
C LEU A 88 0.79 0.81 -12.28
N LYS A 89 -0.03 1.84 -12.05
CA LYS A 89 0.38 3.24 -11.92
C LYS A 89 -0.13 3.81 -10.60
N HIS A 90 0.36 4.98 -10.23
CA HIS A 90 -0.08 5.68 -9.02
C HIS A 90 -1.36 6.47 -9.33
N TYR A 91 -2.48 5.76 -9.44
CA TYR A 91 -3.72 6.30 -10.00
C TYR A 91 -4.39 7.38 -9.13
N GLY A 92 -4.10 7.42 -7.84
CA GLY A 92 -4.75 8.32 -6.89
C GLY A 92 -4.20 8.16 -5.48
N ALA A 93 -4.95 8.66 -4.50
CA ALA A 93 -4.68 8.47 -3.07
C ALA A 93 -4.97 7.04 -2.60
N GLY A 94 -4.20 6.57 -1.63
CA GLY A 94 -4.26 5.25 -1.02
C GLY A 94 -3.66 4.13 -1.86
N TRP A 95 -2.86 4.42 -2.90
CA TRP A 95 -2.13 3.38 -3.63
C TRP A 95 -0.83 3.05 -2.91
N LEU A 96 -0.54 1.76 -2.74
CA LEU A 96 0.64 1.22 -2.07
C LEU A 96 1.72 0.88 -3.11
N SER A 97 2.95 1.32 -2.87
CA SER A 97 4.06 1.18 -3.81
C SER A 97 5.40 1.00 -3.10
N MET A 98 6.35 0.31 -3.74
CA MET A 98 7.67 0.04 -3.17
C MET A 98 8.53 1.30 -3.22
N ALA A 99 9.17 1.63 -2.10
CA ALA A 99 10.27 2.58 -2.10
C ALA A 99 11.54 1.87 -2.60
N ASN A 100 12.41 2.61 -3.29
CA ASN A 100 13.68 2.10 -3.82
C ASN A 100 14.71 3.23 -3.89
N SER A 101 15.98 2.87 -4.08
CA SER A 101 17.12 3.79 -4.29
C SER A 101 17.65 3.70 -5.73
N GLY A 102 16.73 3.57 -6.69
CA GLY A 102 17.04 3.30 -8.09
C GLY A 102 16.53 1.95 -8.57
N LYS A 103 16.72 1.68 -9.86
CA LYS A 103 16.23 0.47 -10.53
C LYS A 103 16.66 -0.79 -9.80
N ASP A 104 15.74 -1.73 -9.64
CA ASP A 104 16.00 -3.08 -9.10
C ASP A 104 16.52 -3.07 -7.65
N THR A 105 16.11 -2.10 -6.82
CA THR A 105 16.54 -1.96 -5.42
C THR A 105 15.42 -2.05 -4.38
N ASN A 106 14.36 -2.80 -4.67
CA ASN A 106 13.25 -2.98 -3.74
C ASN A 106 13.68 -3.80 -2.52
N GLY A 107 13.27 -3.40 -1.32
CA GLY A 107 13.57 -4.09 -0.05
C GLY A 107 12.31 -4.33 0.77
N SER A 108 12.22 -3.69 1.93
CA SER A 108 11.01 -3.69 2.78
C SER A 108 10.32 -2.32 2.87
N GLN A 109 10.99 -1.24 2.45
CA GLN A 109 10.41 0.11 2.48
C GLN A 109 9.29 0.26 1.44
N PHE A 110 8.21 0.91 1.85
CA PHE A 110 7.04 1.19 1.02
C PHE A 110 6.52 2.59 1.30
N PHE A 111 5.63 3.08 0.43
CA PHE A 111 4.87 4.29 0.68
C PHE A 111 3.41 4.12 0.25
N ILE A 112 2.54 4.88 0.88
CA ILE A 112 1.12 5.00 0.53
C ILE A 112 0.93 6.41 -0.03
N THR A 113 0.37 6.52 -1.22
CA THR A 113 0.14 7.83 -1.84
C THR A 113 -1.00 8.57 -1.16
N CYS A 114 -0.89 9.90 -1.02
CA CYS A 114 -1.99 10.75 -0.56
C CYS A 114 -2.66 11.54 -1.70
N LYS A 115 -2.14 11.42 -2.91
CA LYS A 115 -2.67 12.00 -4.16
C LYS A 115 -2.17 11.20 -5.35
N LYS A 116 -2.66 11.52 -6.54
CA LYS A 116 -2.10 10.98 -7.79
C LYS A 116 -0.64 11.43 -7.97
N THR A 117 0.27 10.49 -8.19
CA THR A 117 1.72 10.75 -8.31
C THR A 117 2.32 10.18 -9.60
N PRO A 118 1.92 10.66 -10.79
CA PRO A 118 2.29 10.05 -12.07
C PRO A 118 3.80 10.15 -12.38
N TRP A 119 4.52 11.07 -11.74
CA TRP A 119 5.98 11.19 -11.88
C TRP A 119 6.76 9.98 -11.32
N LEU A 120 6.10 9.12 -10.53
CA LEU A 120 6.66 7.88 -9.99
C LEU A 120 6.35 6.65 -10.88
N ASP A 121 5.49 6.80 -11.89
CA ASP A 121 5.11 5.69 -12.77
C ASP A 121 6.32 5.19 -13.58
N GLY A 122 6.46 3.86 -13.67
CA GLY A 122 7.60 3.23 -14.34
C GLY A 122 8.91 3.25 -13.54
N ARG A 123 8.87 3.76 -12.29
CA ARG A 123 10.04 3.84 -11.39
C ARG A 123 9.83 3.12 -10.07
N HIS A 124 8.59 3.06 -9.59
CA HIS A 124 8.21 2.37 -8.36
C HIS A 124 7.14 1.33 -8.65
N VAL A 125 7.32 0.12 -8.12
CA VAL A 125 6.39 -1.00 -8.31
C VAL A 125 5.16 -0.77 -7.44
N VAL A 126 4.01 -0.51 -8.08
CA VAL A 126 2.71 -0.41 -7.41
C VAL A 126 2.15 -1.82 -7.18
N PHE A 127 1.80 -2.14 -5.94
CA PHE A 127 1.43 -3.51 -5.56
C PHE A 127 0.22 -3.65 -4.64
N GLY A 128 -0.37 -2.55 -4.19
CA GLY A 128 -1.59 -2.60 -3.40
C GLY A 128 -2.39 -1.29 -3.38
N LYS A 129 -3.49 -1.30 -2.64
CA LYS A 129 -4.36 -0.15 -2.40
C LYS A 129 -5.03 -0.26 -1.03
N ILE A 130 -5.16 0.85 -0.31
CA ILE A 130 -5.93 0.96 0.92
C ILE A 130 -7.40 0.64 0.63
N LEU A 131 -7.94 -0.30 1.40
CA LEU A 131 -9.35 -0.69 1.34
C LEU A 131 -10.15 -0.14 2.53
N TYR A 132 -9.48 0.06 3.66
CA TYR A 132 -10.08 0.60 4.89
C TYR A 132 -9.05 1.42 5.65
N GLY A 133 -9.50 2.51 6.29
CA GLY A 133 -8.67 3.36 7.14
C GLY A 133 -7.91 4.44 6.37
N MET A 134 -8.46 4.93 5.25
CA MET A 134 -7.90 6.05 4.52
C MET A 134 -7.90 7.35 5.36
N SER A 135 -8.89 7.55 6.23
CA SER A 135 -8.90 8.64 7.23
C SER A 135 -7.69 8.58 8.17
N ILE A 136 -7.22 7.39 8.55
CA ILE A 136 -5.99 7.22 9.34
C ILE A 136 -4.78 7.66 8.52
N ILE A 137 -4.72 7.30 7.23
CA ILE A 137 -3.65 7.78 6.33
C ILE A 137 -3.66 9.30 6.20
N ARG A 138 -4.83 9.93 6.08
CA ARG A 138 -4.97 11.40 6.08
C ARG A 138 -4.53 12.01 7.40
N ARG A 139 -4.84 11.36 8.52
CA ARG A 139 -4.38 11.80 9.83
C ARG A 139 -2.85 11.78 9.93
N ILE A 140 -2.20 10.71 9.47
CA ILE A 140 -0.74 10.59 9.38
C ILE A 140 -0.16 11.69 8.49
N GLU A 141 -0.73 11.90 7.30
CA GLU A 141 -0.32 12.97 6.36
C GLU A 141 -0.39 14.37 6.98
N SER A 142 -1.39 14.61 7.84
CA SER A 142 -1.60 15.91 8.49
C SER A 142 -0.75 16.15 9.76
N THR A 143 0.09 15.19 10.16
CA THR A 143 0.94 15.37 11.35
C THR A 143 2.02 16.43 11.13
N ASN A 144 2.42 17.11 12.20
CA ASN A 144 3.59 17.99 12.15
C ASN A 144 4.85 17.18 11.86
N THR A 145 5.71 17.73 11.01
CA THR A 145 7.00 17.14 10.67
C THR A 145 8.15 18.05 11.09
N LEU A 146 9.25 17.40 11.46
CA LEU A 146 10.56 17.98 11.68
C LEU A 146 11.33 18.06 10.36
N ALA A 147 12.61 18.46 10.44
CA ALA A 147 13.50 18.46 9.29
C ALA A 147 13.59 17.08 8.62
N GLY A 148 13.56 17.06 7.28
CA GLY A 148 13.59 15.82 6.50
C GLY A 148 12.25 15.06 6.49
N ASP A 149 11.13 15.76 6.69
CA ASP A 149 9.77 15.21 6.67
C ASP A 149 9.51 14.11 7.72
N ARG A 150 10.35 14.02 8.76
CA ARG A 150 10.17 13.07 9.87
C ARG A 150 9.02 13.55 10.77
N PRO A 151 8.01 12.74 11.08
CA PRO A 151 6.96 13.12 12.04
C PRO A 151 7.52 13.55 13.41
N GLU A 152 6.96 14.61 13.99
CA GLU A 152 7.31 15.07 15.34
C GLU A 152 6.89 14.05 16.41
N LYS A 153 5.72 13.43 16.22
CA LYS A 153 5.27 12.25 16.98
C LYS A 153 5.48 11.03 16.12
N ASP A 154 6.19 10.03 16.65
CA ASP A 154 6.45 8.79 15.92
C ASP A 154 5.14 8.12 15.48
N VAL A 155 5.05 7.78 14.20
CA VAL A 155 3.95 7.01 13.62
C VAL A 155 4.41 5.56 13.50
N THR A 156 3.80 4.66 14.27
CA THR A 156 4.32 3.29 14.42
C THR A 156 3.27 2.24 14.07
N ILE A 157 3.73 1.16 13.42
CA ILE A 157 2.93 -0.05 13.20
C ILE A 157 3.11 -0.93 14.44
N VAL A 158 2.08 -1.03 15.27
CA VAL A 158 2.14 -1.77 16.54
C VAL A 158 1.67 -3.21 16.42
N ALA A 159 0.95 -3.54 15.36
CA ALA A 159 0.65 -4.91 14.95
C ALA A 159 0.46 -4.96 13.44
N ALA A 160 0.83 -6.10 12.84
CA ALA A 160 0.66 -6.37 11.43
C ALA A 160 0.25 -7.83 11.25
N GLY A 161 -0.39 -8.14 10.12
CA GLY A 161 -0.71 -9.52 9.78
C GLY A 161 -1.48 -9.65 8.48
N GLN A 162 -1.66 -10.89 8.04
CA GLN A 162 -2.45 -11.24 6.86
C GLN A 162 -3.93 -11.37 7.21
N ILE A 163 -4.81 -10.90 6.33
CA ILE A 163 -6.25 -11.15 6.38
C ILE A 163 -6.61 -12.11 5.24
N ARG A 164 -7.40 -13.14 5.55
CA ARG A 164 -7.88 -14.10 4.57
C ARG A 164 -8.76 -13.41 3.50
N VAL A 165 -8.53 -13.75 2.23
CA VAL A 165 -9.36 -13.34 1.10
C VAL A 165 -9.99 -14.59 0.50
N ASP A 166 -11.30 -14.76 0.65
CA ASP A 166 -11.99 -15.97 0.18
C ASP A 166 -12.03 -16.08 -1.35
N ALA A 167 -12.18 -14.95 -2.05
CA ALA A 167 -12.16 -14.90 -3.51
C ALA A 167 -11.55 -13.58 -4.00
N PRO A 168 -10.71 -13.60 -5.06
CA PRO A 168 -10.17 -12.38 -5.62
C PRO A 168 -11.24 -11.44 -6.19
N PHE A 169 -11.17 -10.15 -5.85
CA PHE A 169 -12.10 -9.12 -6.32
C PHE A 169 -11.35 -7.95 -6.95
N SER A 170 -11.99 -7.25 -7.90
CA SER A 170 -11.39 -6.08 -8.56
C SER A 170 -11.66 -4.80 -7.76
N VAL A 171 -10.70 -3.87 -7.79
CA VAL A 171 -10.86 -2.50 -7.26
C VAL A 171 -10.71 -1.49 -8.39
N ASP A 172 -11.35 -0.33 -8.26
CA ASP A 172 -11.25 0.74 -9.26
C ASP A 172 -9.90 1.45 -9.24
N LYS A 173 -9.47 1.91 -10.44
CA LYS A 173 -8.25 2.72 -10.68
C LYS A 173 -8.45 4.19 -10.28
N GLU A 174 -8.96 4.42 -9.08
CA GLU A 174 -9.30 5.72 -8.52
C GLU A 174 -8.74 5.86 -7.10
N ASP A 175 -9.01 6.99 -6.45
CA ASP A 175 -8.70 7.22 -5.04
C ASP A 175 -9.32 6.14 -4.14
N SER A 176 -8.66 5.88 -3.01
CA SER A 176 -9.24 5.13 -1.90
C SER A 176 -10.13 6.05 -1.09
N ARG A 177 -11.26 5.54 -0.63
CA ARG A 177 -12.24 6.26 0.19
C ARG A 177 -12.60 5.34 1.34
N ASP A 178 -12.81 5.90 2.53
CA ASP A 178 -13.52 5.17 3.56
C ASP A 178 -14.97 5.05 3.09
N GLU A 179 -15.54 3.85 3.16
CA GLU A 179 -16.98 3.70 3.03
C GLU A 179 -17.62 4.52 4.16
N LEU A 180 -18.46 5.50 3.81
CA LEU A 180 -19.26 6.29 4.75
C LEU A 180 -20.41 5.45 5.30
#